data_AF-A0A1F7M099-F1
#
_entry.id   AF-A0A1F7M099-F1
#
_cell.length_a   1.000
_cell.length_b   1.000
_cell.length_c   1.000
_cell.angle_alpha   90.00
_cell.angle_beta   90.00
_cell.angle_gamma   90.00
#
_symmetry.space_group_name_H-M   'P 1'
#
loop_
_entity.id
_entity.type
_entity.pdbx_description
1 polymer ?
#
loop_
_entity_poly.entity_id
_entity_poly.type
_entity_poly.pdbx_seq_one_letter_code
_entity_poly.pdbx_strand_id
1 'polypeptide(L)'
;MRRLLALLAVGALAGGVVLLLAGVGAGARAGREVEVRLFAGRYEFSPPRVSVQAGDRVTFRIRSRDVTHGFAVEGTGIETTVLPGREARVTVPAGRPGKLRYRCSVICGPLHPFMVGELVVEPNRWPLWGGALMVLVGFLAGAGAARTTPRPDLARWRPVRWLLRRRALQFALIAPNLAFFTVIILAGLVGTATGATNFSTIFVWIAWWGLLVLVLIPLGGRLWCAMCPIPAPGEWLARGAIVRHRARPLGLGLAWPRRLQNLWPAFGALLLLVLFGLVVTTRPLVTSLMLLGFAVVALGTHLVFERRVFCRYLCPVGGLLGVYSMLAPLELRAGDLAVCRECRTKACFRGGDAYPCPTFQFPGGGMTRNTYCLLCTECLKACPYDNVALRVRPFGADLAVARGRRADEAWLALLLVGTALAHSVIKLGPWGFIKSWANLEAAVPFLSYTGLFLGTVLGGLPALSLGVAWLSRTLAGAREVPLRRLFVDYAYALLPLGLGAWMAFTLAVVAPNLSYVPRVLSDPFGWGWDLFGTRATTFAWMPLAALPWVELALLLAGLWGSVRAARTIVGQAFGDGAGARRGLLPLAGFLVAIAWAFAVLYFG
;
A
#
# COMPACT_ATOMS: atom_id res chain seq x y z
N MET A 1 30.24 -15.14 25.85
CA MET A 1 29.06 -14.42 25.30
C MET A 1 29.06 -14.25 23.77
N ARG A 2 30.16 -13.86 23.10
CA ARG A 2 30.31 -13.99 21.62
C ARG A 2 30.02 -15.41 21.12
N ARG A 3 30.46 -16.43 21.87
CA ARG A 3 30.19 -17.85 21.60
C ARG A 3 28.71 -18.23 21.68
N LEU A 4 27.92 -17.65 22.59
CA LEU A 4 26.49 -17.98 22.73
C LEU A 4 25.66 -17.35 21.60
N LEU A 5 25.99 -16.12 21.20
CA LEU A 5 25.40 -15.47 20.01
C LEU A 5 25.84 -16.14 18.71
N ALA A 6 27.09 -16.62 18.63
CA ALA A 6 27.54 -17.43 17.52
C ALA A 6 26.85 -18.79 17.49
N LEU A 7 26.60 -19.43 18.64
CA LEU A 7 25.87 -20.70 18.73
C LEU A 7 24.37 -20.55 18.41
N LEU A 8 23.72 -19.46 18.83
CA LEU A 8 22.35 -19.15 18.44
C LEU A 8 22.26 -18.73 16.96
N ALA A 9 23.27 -18.03 16.43
CA ALA A 9 23.36 -17.69 15.02
C ALA A 9 23.62 -18.94 14.16
N VAL A 10 24.51 -19.83 14.59
CA VAL A 10 24.74 -21.13 13.96
C VAL A 10 23.52 -22.03 14.12
N GLY A 11 22.78 -21.97 15.23
CA GLY A 11 21.53 -22.71 15.42
C GLY A 11 20.38 -22.20 14.54
N ALA A 12 20.28 -20.88 14.33
CA ALA A 12 19.30 -20.28 13.42
C ALA A 12 19.69 -20.47 11.94
N LEU A 13 20.98 -20.38 11.60
CA LEU A 13 21.52 -20.68 10.28
C LEU A 13 21.42 -22.18 9.97
N ALA A 14 21.79 -23.06 10.90
CA ALA A 14 21.69 -24.51 10.74
C ALA A 14 20.23 -24.96 10.75
N GLY A 15 19.37 -24.41 11.61
CA GLY A 15 17.93 -24.69 11.58
C GLY A 15 17.28 -24.21 10.28
N GLY A 16 17.65 -23.01 9.80
CA GLY A 16 17.22 -22.48 8.51
C GLY A 16 17.73 -23.31 7.33
N VAL A 17 19.02 -23.68 7.33
CA VAL A 17 19.64 -24.52 6.28
C VAL A 17 19.11 -25.95 6.31
N VAL A 18 18.86 -26.55 7.48
CA VAL A 18 18.25 -27.88 7.61
C VAL A 18 16.80 -27.87 7.12
N LEU A 19 16.02 -26.82 7.42
CA LEU A 19 14.67 -26.64 6.85
C LEU A 19 14.71 -26.39 5.33
N LEU A 20 15.72 -25.67 4.83
CA LEU A 20 16.02 -25.45 3.41
C LEU A 20 16.62 -26.69 2.70
N LEU A 21 17.15 -27.68 3.41
CA LEU A 21 17.68 -28.91 2.80
C LEU A 21 16.66 -30.05 2.87
N ALA A 22 15.78 -30.05 3.87
CA ALA A 22 14.73 -31.03 4.05
C ALA A 22 13.65 -31.03 2.93
N GLY A 23 13.67 -30.09 1.99
CA GLY A 23 12.63 -29.92 0.95
C GLY A 23 13.09 -30.06 -0.50
N VAL A 24 14.15 -30.84 -0.76
CA VAL A 24 14.52 -31.24 -2.13
C VAL A 24 13.94 -32.62 -2.52
N GLY A 25 13.20 -33.30 -1.65
CA GLY A 25 12.69 -34.64 -1.94
C GLY A 25 11.28 -34.91 -1.42
N ALA A 26 10.28 -34.63 -2.24
CA ALA A 26 9.01 -35.36 -2.19
C ALA A 26 8.70 -35.79 -3.62
N GLY A 27 9.15 -37.00 -3.97
CA GLY A 27 8.88 -37.59 -5.28
C GLY A 27 7.38 -37.72 -5.51
N ALA A 28 6.95 -37.50 -6.75
CA ALA A 28 5.58 -37.68 -7.19
C ALA A 28 5.13 -39.11 -6.82
N ARG A 29 4.10 -39.22 -5.97
CA ARG A 29 3.35 -40.47 -5.83
C ARG A 29 2.50 -40.68 -7.08
N ALA A 30 2.15 -41.93 -7.37
CA ALA A 30 1.10 -42.23 -8.34
C ALA A 30 -0.19 -41.50 -7.90
N GLY A 31 -0.61 -40.53 -8.70
CA GLY A 31 -1.76 -39.69 -8.41
C GLY A 31 -3.06 -40.48 -8.37
N ARG A 32 -3.94 -40.15 -7.43
CA ARG A 32 -5.31 -40.67 -7.41
C ARG A 32 -6.24 -39.72 -8.16
N GLU A 33 -7.32 -40.28 -8.72
CA GLU A 33 -8.46 -39.49 -9.17
C GLU A 33 -9.27 -39.09 -7.93
N VAL A 34 -9.39 -37.78 -7.69
CA VAL A 34 -10.09 -37.21 -6.53
C VAL A 34 -11.28 -36.41 -7.03
N GLU A 35 -12.49 -36.82 -6.64
CA GLU A 35 -13.72 -36.10 -7.00
C GLU A 35 -14.15 -35.16 -5.87
N VAL A 36 -14.32 -33.88 -6.18
CA VAL A 36 -14.69 -32.84 -5.20
C VAL A 36 -16.01 -32.21 -5.60
N ARG A 37 -17.02 -32.30 -4.72
CA ARG A 37 -18.27 -31.54 -4.87
C ARG A 37 -18.06 -30.11 -4.41
N LEU A 38 -18.23 -29.16 -5.31
CA LEU A 38 -18.04 -27.73 -5.08
C LEU A 38 -19.35 -26.98 -5.35
N PHE A 39 -19.70 -26.05 -4.47
CA PHE A 39 -20.83 -25.15 -4.68
C PHE A 39 -20.32 -23.72 -4.87
N ALA A 40 -20.79 -23.06 -5.94
CA ALA A 40 -20.60 -21.65 -6.16
C ALA A 40 -21.87 -20.90 -5.72
N GLY A 41 -21.72 -19.85 -4.92
CA GLY A 41 -22.82 -19.00 -4.47
C GLY A 41 -22.28 -17.62 -4.06
N ARG A 42 -23.14 -16.75 -3.52
CA ARG A 42 -22.83 -15.37 -3.06
C ARG A 42 -21.38 -15.16 -2.59
N TYR A 43 -20.52 -14.88 -3.57
CA TYR A 43 -19.11 -14.49 -3.46
C TYR A 43 -18.18 -15.51 -2.79
N GLU A 44 -18.56 -16.79 -2.79
CA GLU A 44 -17.78 -17.87 -2.20
C GLU A 44 -17.87 -19.20 -2.97
N PHE A 45 -16.83 -20.00 -2.80
CA PHE A 45 -16.84 -21.41 -3.16
C PHE A 45 -16.92 -22.24 -1.87
N SER A 46 -17.74 -23.29 -1.88
CA SER A 46 -17.92 -24.19 -0.74
C SER A 46 -17.63 -25.64 -1.16
N PRO A 47 -16.63 -26.32 -0.57
CA PRO A 47 -15.76 -25.85 0.51
C PRO A 47 -14.81 -24.70 0.08
N PRO A 48 -14.44 -23.80 1.01
CA PRO A 48 -13.56 -22.64 0.72
C PRO A 48 -12.11 -23.04 0.41
N ARG A 49 -11.66 -24.17 0.99
CA ARG A 49 -10.32 -24.73 0.82
C ARG A 49 -10.43 -26.22 0.56
N VAL A 50 -9.73 -26.70 -0.46
CA VAL A 50 -9.62 -28.11 -0.85
C VAL A 50 -8.17 -28.51 -0.71
N SER A 51 -7.88 -29.61 -0.01
CA SER A 51 -6.52 -30.13 0.17
C SER A 51 -6.38 -31.50 -0.49
N VAL A 52 -5.34 -31.68 -1.29
CA VAL A 52 -5.04 -32.89 -2.08
C VAL A 52 -3.55 -33.20 -2.06
N GLN A 53 -3.11 -34.36 -2.54
CA GLN A 53 -1.70 -34.73 -2.58
C GLN A 53 -1.07 -34.41 -3.94
N ALA A 54 0.23 -34.11 -3.95
CA ALA A 54 0.98 -33.94 -5.18
C ALA A 54 0.93 -35.21 -6.03
N GLY A 55 0.57 -35.03 -7.30
CA GLY A 55 0.32 -36.10 -8.27
C GLY A 55 -1.17 -36.33 -8.55
N ASP A 56 -2.08 -35.97 -7.64
CA ASP A 56 -3.52 -36.23 -7.80
C ASP A 56 -4.12 -35.52 -9.03
N ARG A 57 -5.18 -36.11 -9.58
CA ARG A 57 -6.04 -35.49 -10.61
C ARG A 57 -7.37 -35.15 -9.96
N VAL A 58 -7.65 -33.85 -9.81
CA VAL A 58 -8.80 -33.37 -9.04
C VAL A 58 -9.93 -33.00 -9.98
N THR A 59 -11.01 -33.78 -9.97
CA THR A 59 -12.22 -33.48 -10.75
C THR A 59 -13.24 -32.77 -9.87
N PHE A 60 -13.45 -31.48 -10.15
CA PHE A 60 -14.46 -30.68 -9.48
C PHE A 60 -15.82 -30.86 -10.16
N ARG A 61 -16.82 -31.24 -9.36
CA ARG A 61 -18.24 -31.23 -9.73
C ARG A 61 -18.89 -29.99 -9.14
N ILE A 62 -19.05 -28.98 -9.97
CA ILE A 62 -19.41 -27.64 -9.54
C ILE A 62 -20.89 -27.39 -9.84
N ARG A 63 -21.64 -26.92 -8.84
CA ARG A 63 -23.03 -26.46 -8.99
C ARG A 63 -23.17 -25.04 -8.49
N SER A 64 -23.91 -24.21 -9.23
CA SER A 64 -24.31 -22.89 -8.75
C SER A 64 -25.56 -22.98 -7.87
N ARG A 65 -25.60 -22.18 -6.79
CA ARG A 65 -26.73 -22.04 -5.87
C ARG A 65 -27.62 -20.83 -6.15
N ASP A 66 -27.19 -19.91 -7.01
CA ASP A 66 -27.86 -18.64 -7.25
C ASP A 66 -27.82 -18.21 -8.73
N VAL A 67 -26.69 -17.67 -9.20
CA VAL A 67 -26.53 -17.08 -10.54
C VAL A 67 -25.45 -17.80 -11.34
N THR A 68 -25.25 -17.43 -12.61
CA THR A 68 -24.12 -17.97 -13.38
C THR A 68 -22.79 -17.54 -12.75
N HIS A 69 -21.92 -18.52 -12.51
CA HIS A 69 -20.55 -18.31 -12.05
C HIS A 69 -19.55 -18.84 -13.07
N GLY A 70 -18.32 -18.39 -12.96
CA GLY A 70 -17.18 -19.03 -13.60
C GLY A 70 -16.36 -19.83 -12.57
N PHE A 71 -15.48 -20.67 -13.07
CA PHE A 71 -14.43 -21.31 -12.30
C PHE A 71 -13.17 -21.30 -13.15
N ALA A 72 -12.19 -20.50 -12.75
CA ALA A 72 -10.89 -20.42 -13.41
C ALA A 72 -9.77 -20.64 -12.39
N VAL A 73 -8.84 -21.54 -12.70
CA VAL A 73 -7.66 -21.81 -11.86
C VAL A 73 -6.52 -20.89 -12.30
N GLU A 74 -5.99 -20.09 -11.38
CA GLU A 74 -4.95 -19.11 -11.69
C GLU A 74 -3.68 -19.80 -12.24
N GLY A 75 -3.21 -19.32 -13.39
CA GLY A 75 -1.93 -19.75 -13.98
C GLY A 75 -1.94 -21.09 -14.71
N THR A 76 -3.10 -21.77 -14.84
CA THR A 76 -3.19 -23.06 -15.57
C THR A 76 -3.97 -22.99 -16.88
N GLY A 77 -4.71 -21.89 -17.11
CA GLY A 77 -5.61 -21.76 -18.27
C GLY A 77 -6.88 -22.61 -18.19
N ILE A 78 -7.09 -23.33 -17.08
CA ILE A 78 -8.28 -24.16 -16.87
C ILE A 78 -9.43 -23.26 -16.42
N GLU A 79 -10.48 -23.20 -17.23
CA GLU A 79 -11.67 -22.39 -16.98
C GLU A 79 -12.96 -23.12 -17.41
N THR A 80 -14.05 -22.90 -16.68
CA THR A 80 -15.39 -23.35 -17.06
C THR A 80 -16.48 -22.40 -16.55
N THR A 81 -17.63 -22.39 -17.24
CA THR A 81 -18.84 -21.67 -16.82
C THR A 81 -19.79 -22.62 -16.09
N VAL A 82 -20.36 -22.16 -14.99
CA VAL A 82 -21.25 -22.91 -14.10
C VAL A 82 -22.64 -22.27 -14.14
N LEU A 83 -23.56 -22.89 -14.86
CA LEU A 83 -24.95 -22.44 -14.97
C LEU A 83 -25.81 -22.95 -13.79
N PRO A 84 -26.77 -22.15 -13.28
CA PRO A 84 -27.74 -22.63 -12.29
C PRO A 84 -28.48 -23.88 -12.76
N GLY A 85 -28.68 -24.84 -11.85
CA GLY A 85 -29.39 -26.10 -12.14
C GLY A 85 -28.59 -27.12 -12.98
N ARG A 86 -27.41 -26.77 -13.49
CA ARG A 86 -26.50 -27.69 -14.22
C ARG A 86 -25.23 -27.96 -13.41
N GLU A 87 -24.71 -29.17 -13.55
CA GLU A 87 -23.43 -29.55 -12.96
C GLU A 87 -22.32 -29.42 -14.00
N ALA A 88 -21.30 -28.61 -13.71
CA ALA A 88 -20.09 -28.53 -14.51
C ALA A 88 -19.03 -29.48 -13.96
N ARG A 89 -18.25 -30.11 -14.84
CA ARG A 89 -17.11 -30.96 -14.46
C ARG A 89 -15.82 -30.38 -15.03
N VAL A 90 -14.79 -30.26 -14.20
CA VAL A 90 -13.48 -29.77 -14.61
C VAL A 90 -12.38 -30.48 -13.85
N THR A 91 -11.36 -30.97 -14.56
CA THR A 91 -10.25 -31.70 -13.97
C THR A 91 -9.00 -30.83 -13.91
N VAL A 92 -8.39 -30.74 -12.73
CA VAL A 92 -7.21 -29.94 -12.44
C VAL A 92 -6.07 -30.87 -12.00
N PRO A 93 -4.91 -30.87 -12.68
CA PRO A 93 -3.77 -31.68 -12.27
C PRO A 93 -3.06 -31.04 -11.06
N ALA A 94 -2.94 -31.76 -9.96
CA ALA A 94 -2.23 -31.33 -8.74
C ALA A 94 -0.73 -31.68 -8.81
N GLY A 95 -0.04 -31.25 -9.87
CA GLY A 95 1.31 -31.72 -10.17
C GLY A 95 2.42 -31.17 -9.27
N ARG A 96 2.28 -29.94 -8.74
CA ARG A 96 3.30 -29.29 -7.90
C ARG A 96 2.74 -28.95 -6.53
N PRO A 97 3.44 -29.29 -5.43
CA PRO A 97 3.05 -28.84 -4.09
C PRO A 97 2.99 -27.31 -3.98
N GLY A 98 2.05 -26.82 -3.20
CA GLY A 98 1.81 -25.40 -3.01
C GLY A 98 0.33 -25.04 -3.01
N LYS A 99 0.05 -23.74 -2.96
CA LYS A 99 -1.31 -23.23 -3.03
C LYS A 99 -1.63 -22.67 -4.41
N LEU A 100 -2.73 -23.14 -4.99
CA LEU A 100 -3.37 -22.59 -6.17
C LEU A 100 -4.67 -21.89 -5.77
N ARG A 101 -4.94 -20.73 -6.36
CA ARG A 101 -6.23 -20.04 -6.21
C ARG A 101 -7.09 -20.33 -7.44
N TYR A 102 -8.38 -20.47 -7.22
CA TYR A 102 -9.38 -20.42 -8.28
C TYR A 102 -10.38 -19.31 -8.02
N ARG A 103 -10.84 -18.68 -9.10
CA ARG A 103 -11.73 -17.51 -9.07
C ARG A 103 -12.95 -17.70 -9.93
N CYS A 104 -13.94 -16.86 -9.69
CA CYS A 104 -15.04 -16.69 -10.62
C CYS A 104 -14.57 -15.92 -11.85
N SER A 105 -14.71 -16.49 -13.05
CA SER A 105 -14.36 -15.83 -14.32
C SER A 105 -15.55 -15.15 -15.01
N VAL A 106 -16.77 -15.44 -14.56
CA VAL A 106 -18.00 -14.80 -15.02
C VAL A 106 -18.46 -13.79 -13.97
N ILE A 107 -18.78 -12.57 -14.40
CA ILE A 107 -19.18 -11.49 -13.50
C ILE A 107 -20.50 -11.85 -12.80
N CYS A 108 -20.42 -12.19 -11.51
CA CYS A 108 -21.53 -12.72 -10.71
C CYS A 108 -22.11 -11.71 -9.69
N GLY A 109 -21.69 -10.45 -9.74
CA GLY A 109 -22.17 -9.36 -8.88
C GLY A 109 -21.06 -8.45 -8.35
N PRO A 110 -21.37 -7.53 -7.41
CA PRO A 110 -20.42 -6.53 -6.91
C PRO A 110 -19.11 -7.07 -6.35
N LEU A 111 -19.15 -8.19 -5.60
CA LEU A 111 -17.96 -8.77 -4.97
C LEU A 111 -17.27 -9.85 -5.82
N HIS A 112 -17.64 -9.97 -7.11
CA HIS A 112 -17.02 -10.90 -8.06
C HIS A 112 -15.48 -10.91 -8.03
N PRO A 113 -14.76 -9.76 -8.00
CA PRO A 113 -13.28 -9.75 -8.00
C PRO A 113 -12.64 -10.43 -6.78
N PHE A 114 -13.42 -10.60 -5.69
CA PHE A 114 -12.98 -11.18 -4.42
C PHE A 114 -13.57 -12.58 -4.19
N MET A 115 -14.25 -13.17 -5.17
CA MET A 115 -14.72 -14.56 -5.11
C MET A 115 -13.56 -15.51 -5.42
N VAL A 116 -12.91 -15.99 -4.37
CA VAL A 116 -11.68 -16.79 -4.40
C VAL A 116 -11.89 -18.06 -3.56
N GLY A 117 -11.44 -19.20 -4.08
CA GLY A 117 -11.24 -20.43 -3.32
C GLY A 117 -9.82 -20.95 -3.46
N GLU A 118 -9.43 -21.87 -2.57
CA GLU A 118 -8.07 -22.39 -2.48
C GLU A 118 -8.00 -23.89 -2.77
N LEU A 119 -7.04 -24.29 -3.60
CA LEU A 119 -6.60 -25.67 -3.77
C LEU A 119 -5.17 -25.79 -3.23
N VAL A 120 -4.99 -26.54 -2.15
CA VAL A 120 -3.69 -26.77 -1.52
C VAL A 120 -3.21 -28.17 -1.88
N VAL A 121 -2.07 -28.22 -2.56
CA VAL A 121 -1.41 -29.45 -2.97
C VAL A 121 -0.32 -29.75 -1.95
N GLU A 122 -0.52 -30.81 -1.18
CA GLU A 122 0.39 -31.26 -0.13
C GLU A 122 1.56 -32.09 -0.69
N PRO A 123 2.75 -32.06 -0.06
CA PRO A 123 3.08 -31.29 1.14
C PRO A 123 3.35 -29.81 0.82
N ASN A 124 2.53 -28.88 1.35
CA ASN A 124 2.73 -27.45 1.14
C ASN A 124 3.73 -26.89 2.15
N ARG A 125 4.99 -26.78 1.73
CA ARG A 125 6.09 -26.33 2.61
C ARG A 125 6.41 -24.85 2.49
N TRP A 126 5.68 -24.10 1.67
CA TRP A 126 5.92 -22.67 1.46
C TRP A 126 5.97 -21.84 2.76
N PRO A 127 5.07 -22.02 3.74
CA PRO A 127 5.14 -21.24 4.98
C PRO A 127 6.39 -21.52 5.82
N LEU A 128 6.88 -22.76 5.79
CA LEU A 128 8.09 -23.17 6.52
C LEU A 128 9.35 -22.60 5.86
N TRP A 129 9.44 -22.74 4.54
CA TRP A 129 10.54 -22.24 3.74
C TRP A 129 10.61 -20.72 3.73
N GLY A 130 9.46 -20.07 3.51
CA GLY A 130 9.31 -18.63 3.61
C GLY A 130 9.65 -18.12 5.00
N GLY A 131 9.21 -18.80 6.06
CA GLY A 131 9.57 -18.48 7.44
C GLY A 131 11.07 -18.58 7.71
N ALA A 132 11.72 -19.67 7.30
CA ALA A 132 13.17 -19.85 7.45
C ALA A 132 13.94 -18.75 6.69
N LEU A 133 13.52 -18.43 5.47
CA LEU A 133 14.11 -17.36 4.67
C LEU A 133 13.90 -15.98 5.31
N MET A 134 12.73 -15.71 5.89
CA MET A 134 12.45 -14.47 6.62
C MET A 134 13.32 -14.32 7.86
N VAL A 135 13.53 -15.41 8.62
CA VAL A 135 14.47 -15.42 9.77
C VAL A 135 15.89 -15.12 9.30
N LEU A 136 16.35 -15.78 8.23
CA LEU A 136 17.67 -15.56 7.65
C LEU A 136 17.85 -14.11 7.17
N VAL A 137 16.91 -13.60 6.38
CA VAL A 137 16.92 -12.22 5.86
C VAL A 137 16.89 -11.21 7.00
N GLY A 138 16.03 -11.43 8.01
CA GLY A 138 15.97 -10.59 9.21
C GLY A 138 17.31 -10.57 9.96
N PHE A 139 17.94 -11.73 10.15
CA PHE A 139 19.24 -11.83 10.80
C PHE A 139 20.34 -11.09 10.01
N LEU A 140 20.45 -11.34 8.71
CA LEU A 140 21.44 -10.69 7.83
C LEU A 140 21.23 -9.17 7.77
N ALA A 141 19.98 -8.70 7.73
CA ALA A 141 19.63 -7.29 7.77
C ALA A 141 20.08 -6.63 9.08
N GLY A 142 19.92 -7.35 10.19
CA GLY A 142 20.36 -6.95 11.52
C GLY A 142 21.88 -6.91 11.67
N ALA A 143 22.65 -7.67 10.88
CA ALA A 143 24.11 -7.75 10.97
C ALA A 143 24.85 -6.69 10.11
N GLY A 144 24.31 -6.31 8.95
CA GLY A 144 25.00 -5.45 7.97
C GLY A 144 25.25 -4.00 8.42
N ALA A 145 26.40 -3.43 8.04
CA ALA A 145 26.74 -2.02 8.29
C ALA A 145 25.93 -1.06 7.40
N ALA A 146 25.57 0.11 7.93
CA ALA A 146 24.99 1.19 7.14
C ALA A 146 26.07 1.78 6.22
N ARG A 147 25.86 1.72 4.89
CA ARG A 147 26.75 2.37 3.92
C ARG A 147 26.25 3.77 3.65
N THR A 148 27.15 4.75 3.69
CA THR A 148 26.91 6.08 3.16
C THR A 148 26.87 5.99 1.63
N THR A 149 25.72 6.26 1.04
CA THR A 149 25.58 6.34 -0.42
C THR A 149 25.60 7.81 -0.85
N PRO A 150 26.24 8.11 -2.00
CA PRO A 150 26.20 9.45 -2.56
C PRO A 150 24.75 9.87 -2.81
N ARG A 151 24.46 11.15 -2.61
CA ARG A 151 23.14 11.76 -2.85
C ARG A 151 23.19 12.62 -4.11
N PRO A 152 23.13 12.02 -5.32
CA PRO A 152 23.22 12.78 -6.55
C PRO A 152 22.02 13.73 -6.68
N ASP A 153 22.26 14.91 -7.22
CA ASP A 153 21.25 15.93 -7.47
C ASP A 153 20.83 15.88 -8.94
N LEU A 154 19.63 15.38 -9.19
CA LEU A 154 19.03 15.28 -10.53
C LEU A 154 18.75 16.66 -11.13
N ALA A 155 18.54 17.67 -10.30
CA ALA A 155 18.33 19.03 -10.77
C ALA A 155 19.62 19.65 -11.35
N ARG A 156 20.79 19.01 -11.23
CA ARG A 156 22.00 19.46 -11.95
C ARG A 156 21.92 19.18 -13.45
N TRP A 157 21.13 18.19 -13.87
CA TRP A 157 20.98 17.88 -15.30
C TRP A 157 20.08 18.92 -15.97
N ARG A 158 20.62 19.63 -16.97
CA ARG A 158 19.99 20.81 -17.59
C ARG A 158 18.56 20.57 -18.09
N PRO A 159 18.23 19.46 -18.78
CA PRO A 159 16.86 19.21 -19.25
C PRO A 159 15.86 19.03 -18.11
N VAL A 160 16.23 18.29 -17.06
CA VAL A 160 15.40 18.11 -15.86
C VAL A 160 15.19 19.44 -15.16
N ARG A 161 16.25 20.22 -14.96
CA ARG A 161 16.12 21.54 -14.34
C ARG A 161 15.23 22.49 -15.12
N TRP A 162 15.40 22.51 -16.44
CA TRP A 162 14.56 23.29 -17.34
C TRP A 162 13.09 22.92 -17.18
N LEU A 163 12.77 21.63 -17.19
CA LEU A 163 11.40 21.13 -17.04
C LEU A 163 10.82 21.50 -15.66
N LEU A 164 11.56 21.23 -14.58
CA LEU A 164 11.11 21.48 -13.20
C LEU A 164 10.85 22.97 -12.90
N ARG A 165 11.53 23.87 -13.61
CA ARG A 165 11.35 25.32 -13.47
C ARG A 165 10.21 25.90 -14.31
N ARG A 166 9.66 25.15 -15.28
CA ARG A 166 8.52 25.62 -16.07
C ARG A 166 7.29 25.80 -15.16
N ARG A 167 6.68 26.99 -15.23
CA ARG A 167 5.41 27.26 -14.52
C ARG A 167 4.28 26.36 -15.02
N ALA A 168 4.25 26.09 -16.32
CA ALA A 168 3.29 25.20 -16.96
C ALA A 168 3.39 23.73 -16.50
N LEU A 169 4.50 23.30 -15.87
CA LEU A 169 4.69 21.91 -15.46
C LEU A 169 3.55 21.39 -14.58
N GLN A 170 3.11 22.16 -13.57
CA GLN A 170 2.07 21.68 -12.68
C GLN A 170 0.72 21.55 -13.37
N PHE A 171 0.38 22.49 -14.24
CA PHE A 171 -0.82 22.38 -15.06
C PHE A 171 -0.73 21.19 -16.03
N ALA A 172 0.40 20.99 -16.71
CA ALA A 172 0.61 19.88 -17.62
C ALA A 172 0.52 18.51 -16.93
N LEU A 173 0.90 18.42 -15.66
CA LEU A 173 0.73 17.21 -14.85
C LEU A 173 -0.72 17.01 -14.38
N ILE A 174 -1.43 18.08 -14.03
CA ILE A 174 -2.78 18.00 -13.48
C ILE A 174 -3.84 17.83 -14.57
N ALA A 175 -3.71 18.50 -15.72
CA ALA A 175 -4.76 18.59 -16.73
C ALA A 175 -5.22 17.23 -17.30
N PRO A 176 -4.31 16.30 -17.69
CA PRO A 176 -4.74 14.97 -18.14
C PRO A 176 -5.48 14.23 -17.03
N ASN A 177 -4.95 14.29 -15.80
CA ASN A 177 -5.56 13.63 -14.65
C ASN A 177 -6.94 14.21 -14.31
N LEU A 178 -7.16 15.51 -14.52
CA LEU A 178 -8.45 16.14 -14.32
C LEU A 178 -9.49 15.66 -15.35
N ALA A 179 -9.09 15.47 -16.60
CA ALA A 179 -9.95 14.87 -17.62
C ALA A 179 -10.35 13.44 -17.24
N PHE A 180 -9.37 12.59 -16.89
CA PHE A 180 -9.65 11.24 -16.40
C PHE A 180 -10.55 11.24 -15.16
N PHE A 181 -10.29 12.13 -14.19
CA PHE A 181 -11.08 12.26 -12.98
C PHE A 181 -12.54 12.64 -13.26
N THR A 182 -12.76 13.49 -14.26
CA THR A 182 -14.11 13.87 -14.71
C THR A 182 -14.83 12.66 -15.31
N VAL A 183 -14.16 11.90 -16.18
CA VAL A 183 -14.73 10.68 -16.76
C VAL A 183 -15.01 9.62 -15.69
N ILE A 184 -14.14 9.47 -14.69
CA ILE A 184 -14.34 8.57 -13.54
C ILE A 184 -15.64 8.94 -12.80
N ILE A 185 -15.83 10.21 -12.45
CA ILE A 185 -17.03 10.65 -11.73
C ILE A 185 -18.28 10.43 -12.58
N LEU A 186 -18.26 10.82 -13.85
CA LEU A 186 -19.41 10.63 -14.73
C LEU A 186 -19.73 9.13 -14.91
N ALA A 187 -18.72 8.30 -15.17
CA ALA A 187 -18.88 6.86 -15.36
C ALA A 187 -19.46 6.16 -14.12
N GLY A 188 -19.10 6.58 -12.90
CA GLY A 188 -19.69 6.00 -11.71
C GLY A 188 -21.09 6.53 -11.36
N LEU A 189 -21.49 7.70 -11.88
CA LEU A 189 -22.83 8.26 -11.69
C LEU A 189 -23.85 7.73 -12.70
N VAL A 190 -23.49 7.63 -13.99
CA VAL A 190 -24.41 7.27 -15.08
C VAL A 190 -24.07 5.97 -15.81
N GLY A 191 -22.91 5.37 -15.53
CA GLY A 191 -22.49 4.11 -16.14
C GLY A 191 -23.06 2.88 -15.43
N THR A 192 -22.50 1.71 -15.75
CA THR A 192 -22.94 0.42 -15.19
C THR A 192 -22.80 0.34 -13.68
N ALA A 193 -23.77 -0.26 -13.00
CA ALA A 193 -23.72 -0.42 -11.53
C ALA A 193 -22.68 -1.46 -11.07
N THR A 194 -22.19 -2.31 -11.97
CA THR A 194 -21.27 -3.39 -11.65
C THR A 194 -19.81 -2.93 -11.70
N GLY A 195 -19.12 -2.95 -10.56
CA GLY A 195 -17.74 -2.47 -10.47
C GLY A 195 -16.74 -3.13 -11.42
N ALA A 196 -16.93 -4.40 -11.78
CA ALA A 196 -16.03 -5.12 -12.68
C ALA A 196 -16.10 -4.67 -14.15
N THR A 197 -17.19 -4.02 -14.57
CA THR A 197 -17.36 -3.48 -15.94
C THR A 197 -17.35 -1.96 -15.99
N ASN A 198 -17.32 -1.29 -14.84
CA ASN A 198 -17.40 0.17 -14.77
C ASN A 198 -16.00 0.79 -14.77
N PHE A 199 -15.81 1.81 -15.61
CA PHE A 199 -14.55 2.54 -15.72
C PHE A 199 -14.10 3.19 -14.41
N SER A 200 -15.01 3.77 -13.63
CA SER A 200 -14.69 4.40 -12.34
C SER A 200 -13.99 3.42 -11.41
N THR A 201 -14.52 2.21 -11.26
CA THR A 201 -13.99 1.24 -10.30
C THR A 201 -12.67 0.64 -10.79
N ILE A 202 -12.63 0.17 -12.04
CA ILE A 202 -11.43 -0.45 -12.61
C ILE A 202 -10.28 0.56 -12.69
N PHE A 203 -10.52 1.76 -13.20
CA PHE A 203 -9.46 2.75 -13.34
C PHE A 203 -8.95 3.23 -11.98
N VAL A 204 -9.83 3.53 -11.02
CA VAL A 204 -9.39 4.00 -9.68
C VAL A 204 -8.70 2.89 -8.91
N TRP A 205 -9.32 1.73 -8.74
CA TRP A 205 -8.87 0.74 -7.77
C TRP A 205 -7.94 -0.34 -8.34
N ILE A 206 -7.86 -0.47 -9.67
CA ILE A 206 -6.94 -1.40 -10.33
C ILE A 206 -5.79 -0.63 -10.97
N ALA A 207 -6.08 0.23 -11.96
CA ALA A 207 -5.02 0.91 -12.72
C ALA A 207 -4.29 1.97 -11.88
N TRP A 208 -5.01 2.96 -11.35
CA TRP A 208 -4.44 4.07 -10.59
C TRP A 208 -3.87 3.61 -9.25
N TRP A 209 -4.60 2.82 -8.47
CA TRP A 209 -4.10 2.28 -7.19
C TRP A 209 -2.88 1.37 -7.40
N GLY A 210 -2.90 0.52 -8.43
CA GLY A 210 -1.75 -0.30 -8.83
C GLY A 210 -0.52 0.55 -9.15
N LEU A 211 -0.68 1.56 -10.01
CA LEU A 211 0.39 2.52 -10.33
C LEU A 211 0.89 3.26 -9.07
N LEU A 212 -0.04 3.69 -8.20
CA LEU A 212 0.30 4.42 -6.98
C LEU A 212 1.16 3.58 -6.04
N VAL A 213 0.70 2.37 -5.68
CA VAL A 213 1.35 1.52 -4.67
C VAL A 213 2.59 0.83 -5.21
N LEU A 214 2.55 0.32 -6.44
CA LEU A 214 3.65 -0.46 -7.01
C LEU A 214 4.77 0.41 -7.60
N VAL A 215 4.48 1.66 -7.99
CA VAL A 215 5.44 2.51 -8.71
C VAL A 215 5.64 3.87 -8.03
N LEU A 216 4.58 4.68 -7.87
CA LEU A 216 4.75 6.08 -7.43
C LEU A 216 5.24 6.20 -5.99
N ILE A 217 4.72 5.37 -5.07
CA ILE A 217 5.15 5.36 -3.67
C ILE A 217 6.63 4.95 -3.52
N PRO A 218 7.08 3.78 -4.03
CA PRO A 218 8.47 3.35 -3.84
C PRO A 218 9.48 4.26 -4.55
N LEU A 219 9.11 4.98 -5.61
CA LEU A 219 10.00 5.90 -6.31
C LEU A 219 9.98 7.34 -5.75
N GLY A 220 8.79 7.88 -5.49
CA GLY A 220 8.59 9.30 -5.23
C GLY A 220 7.73 9.64 -4.03
N GLY A 221 7.13 8.66 -3.34
CA GLY A 221 6.28 8.86 -2.17
C GLY A 221 5.07 9.76 -2.47
N ARG A 222 5.24 11.07 -2.30
CA ARG A 222 4.21 12.10 -2.56
C ARG A 222 4.19 12.64 -3.99
N LEU A 223 4.85 12.00 -4.95
CA LEU A 223 4.85 12.44 -6.36
C LEU A 223 3.43 12.61 -6.93
N TRP A 224 2.50 11.72 -6.56
CA TRP A 224 1.08 11.85 -6.94
C TRP A 224 0.45 13.17 -6.47
N CYS A 225 0.85 13.69 -5.31
CA CYS A 225 0.29 14.93 -4.79
C CYS A 225 0.62 16.16 -5.64
N ALA A 226 1.68 16.10 -6.47
CA ALA A 226 2.00 17.17 -7.42
C ALA A 226 1.05 17.19 -8.61
N MET A 227 0.58 16.02 -9.06
CA MET A 227 -0.32 15.87 -10.22
C MET A 227 -1.79 15.63 -9.86
N CYS A 228 -2.12 15.59 -8.57
CA CYS A 228 -3.46 15.29 -8.08
C CYS A 228 -4.47 16.37 -8.53
N PRO A 229 -5.59 15.98 -9.19
CA PRO A 229 -6.58 16.93 -9.71
C PRO A 229 -7.54 17.46 -8.65
N ILE A 230 -7.73 16.75 -7.52
CA ILE A 230 -8.69 17.11 -6.46
C ILE A 230 -8.55 18.56 -5.95
N PRO A 231 -7.34 19.05 -5.58
CA PRO A 231 -7.19 20.43 -5.09
C PRO A 231 -7.16 21.49 -6.21
N ALA A 232 -7.14 21.10 -7.48
CA ALA A 232 -6.89 22.03 -8.58
C ALA A 232 -8.00 23.08 -8.78
N PRO A 233 -9.31 22.72 -8.77
CA PRO A 233 -10.37 23.72 -8.92
C PRO A 233 -10.34 24.78 -7.83
N GLY A 234 -10.17 24.37 -6.56
CA GLY A 234 -10.04 25.29 -5.44
C GLY A 234 -8.82 26.18 -5.59
N GLU A 235 -7.68 25.60 -5.96
CA GLU A 235 -6.45 26.36 -6.14
C GLU A 235 -6.52 27.38 -7.29
N TRP A 236 -7.11 27.02 -8.43
CA TRP A 236 -7.25 27.95 -9.55
C TRP A 236 -8.23 29.07 -9.24
N LEU A 237 -9.34 28.75 -8.56
CA LEU A 237 -10.31 29.74 -8.11
C LEU A 237 -9.68 30.70 -7.11
N ALA A 238 -9.01 30.18 -6.08
CA ALA A 238 -8.36 31.02 -5.09
C ALA A 238 -7.20 31.82 -5.68
N ARG A 239 -6.43 31.30 -6.63
CA ARG A 239 -5.35 32.07 -7.27
C ARG A 239 -5.87 33.06 -8.32
N GLY A 240 -7.10 32.90 -8.81
CA GLY A 240 -7.61 33.64 -9.96
C GLY A 240 -6.76 33.46 -11.23
N ALA A 241 -6.02 32.34 -11.31
CA ALA A 241 -5.10 32.00 -12.39
C ALA A 241 -4.78 30.50 -12.38
N ILE A 242 -4.66 29.92 -13.58
CA ILE A 242 -4.35 28.50 -13.77
C ILE A 242 -2.83 28.28 -13.84
N VAL A 243 -2.13 29.08 -14.67
CA VAL A 243 -0.68 28.94 -14.93
C VAL A 243 0.13 30.16 -14.47
N ARG A 244 -0.40 31.36 -14.68
CA ARG A 244 0.29 32.62 -14.34
C ARG A 244 0.23 32.87 -12.83
N HIS A 245 1.23 33.57 -12.30
CA HIS A 245 1.16 34.03 -10.92
C HIS A 245 0.29 35.28 -10.83
N ARG A 246 -0.56 35.35 -9.79
CA ARG A 246 -1.37 36.51 -9.47
C ARG A 246 -1.24 36.79 -7.97
N ALA A 247 -1.04 38.06 -7.62
CA ALA A 247 -0.66 38.47 -6.27
C ALA A 247 -1.81 38.47 -5.24
N ARG A 248 -3.08 38.48 -5.67
CA ARG A 248 -4.24 38.56 -4.78
C ARG A 248 -5.02 37.25 -4.78
N PRO A 249 -4.84 36.38 -3.77
CA PRO A 249 -5.66 35.19 -3.63
C PRO A 249 -7.08 35.55 -3.18
N LEU A 250 -8.08 34.93 -3.80
CA LEU A 250 -9.48 34.89 -3.39
C LEU A 250 -9.63 33.82 -2.29
N GLY A 251 -9.94 34.23 -1.06
CA GLY A 251 -10.16 33.32 0.07
C GLY A 251 -10.06 34.04 1.42
N LEU A 252 -10.66 33.47 2.46
CA LEU A 252 -10.69 34.05 3.81
C LEU A 252 -9.32 34.00 4.50
N GLY A 253 -8.44 33.08 4.08
CA GLY A 253 -7.07 32.99 4.58
C GLY A 253 -6.96 32.64 6.07
N LEU A 254 -7.98 32.00 6.65
CA LEU A 254 -7.97 31.65 8.07
C LEU A 254 -6.88 30.61 8.38
N ALA A 255 -6.26 30.75 9.55
CA ALA A 255 -5.28 29.78 10.02
C ALA A 255 -5.96 28.46 10.44
N TRP A 256 -5.36 27.33 10.08
CA TRP A 256 -5.88 26.02 10.51
C TRP A 256 -5.73 25.84 12.04
N PRO A 257 -6.76 25.35 12.76
CA PRO A 257 -6.74 25.24 14.22
C PRO A 257 -5.53 24.47 14.75
N ARG A 258 -4.81 25.04 15.75
CA ARG A 258 -3.56 24.47 16.28
C ARG A 258 -3.69 23.02 16.75
N ARG A 259 -4.83 22.64 17.33
CA ARG A 259 -5.12 21.26 17.80
C ARG A 259 -5.19 20.23 16.67
N LEU A 260 -5.50 20.67 15.44
CA LEU A 260 -5.65 19.83 14.25
C LEU A 260 -4.44 19.91 13.30
N GLN A 261 -3.35 20.59 13.69
CA GLN A 261 -2.10 20.69 12.89
C GLN A 261 -1.24 19.41 12.98
N ASN A 262 -1.86 18.26 12.76
CA ASN A 262 -1.29 16.92 12.83
C ASN A 262 -2.02 16.00 11.83
N LEU A 263 -1.61 14.73 11.74
CA LEU A 263 -2.18 13.74 10.83
C LEU A 263 -3.40 13.01 11.41
N TRP A 264 -3.91 13.35 12.61
CA TRP A 264 -5.11 12.70 13.16
C TRP A 264 -6.35 12.84 12.28
N PRO A 265 -6.63 14.00 11.63
CA PRO A 265 -7.76 14.09 10.71
C PRO A 265 -7.60 13.16 9.49
N ALA A 266 -6.41 13.14 8.89
CA ALA A 266 -6.10 12.21 7.79
C ALA A 266 -6.15 10.73 8.23
N PHE A 267 -5.74 10.42 9.46
CA PHE A 267 -5.87 9.10 10.07
C PHE A 267 -7.33 8.68 10.17
N GLY A 268 -8.20 9.55 10.70
CA GLY A 268 -9.64 9.26 10.80
C GLY A 268 -10.29 9.09 9.44
N ALA A 269 -9.96 9.96 8.48
CA ALA A 269 -10.43 9.85 7.10
C ALA A 269 -9.94 8.55 6.42
N LEU A 270 -8.69 8.16 6.64
CA LEU A 270 -8.12 6.94 6.08
C LEU A 270 -8.77 5.71 6.73
N LEU A 271 -8.96 5.71 8.06
CA LEU A 271 -9.63 4.65 8.80
C LEU A 271 -11.06 4.43 8.29
N LEU A 272 -11.81 5.52 8.04
CA LEU A 272 -13.13 5.43 7.46
C LEU A 272 -13.09 4.85 6.04
N LEU A 273 -12.17 5.34 5.20
CA LEU A 273 -12.00 4.86 3.84
C LEU A 273 -11.70 3.35 3.78
N VAL A 274 -10.82 2.85 4.64
CA VAL A 274 -10.45 1.42 4.68
C VAL A 274 -11.52 0.56 5.34
N LEU A 275 -12.27 1.07 6.33
CA LEU A 275 -13.39 0.36 6.94
C LEU A 275 -14.50 0.09 5.91
N PHE A 276 -14.80 1.08 5.07
CA PHE A 276 -15.76 0.93 3.96
C PHE A 276 -15.09 0.45 2.66
N GLY A 277 -13.86 -0.06 2.75
CA GLY A 277 -13.03 -0.37 1.58
C GLY A 277 -13.68 -1.36 0.62
N LEU A 278 -14.45 -2.34 1.10
CA LEU A 278 -15.19 -3.27 0.24
C LEU A 278 -16.27 -2.56 -0.59
N VAL A 279 -17.12 -1.76 0.07
CA VAL A 279 -18.21 -1.01 -0.56
C VAL A 279 -17.68 0.00 -1.56
N VAL A 280 -16.67 0.78 -1.17
CA VAL A 280 -16.07 1.79 -2.04
C VAL A 280 -15.44 1.12 -3.28
N THR A 281 -14.69 0.02 -3.11
CA THR A 281 -13.98 -0.63 -4.23
C THR A 281 -14.87 -1.48 -5.16
N THR A 282 -16.15 -1.66 -4.84
CA THR A 282 -17.05 -2.55 -5.60
C THR A 282 -18.27 -1.83 -6.17
N ARG A 283 -18.64 -0.66 -5.62
CA ARG A 283 -19.79 0.14 -6.05
C ARG A 283 -19.32 1.45 -6.71
N PRO A 284 -19.45 1.61 -8.05
CA PRO A 284 -18.98 2.78 -8.78
C PRO A 284 -19.56 4.10 -8.27
N LEU A 285 -20.87 4.11 -7.95
CA LEU A 285 -21.56 5.27 -7.40
C LEU A 285 -20.90 5.78 -6.11
N VAL A 286 -20.59 4.86 -5.20
CA VAL A 286 -19.95 5.20 -3.91
C VAL A 286 -18.55 5.75 -4.13
N THR A 287 -17.77 5.17 -5.05
CA THR A 287 -16.46 5.72 -5.44
C THR A 287 -16.60 7.15 -5.98
N SER A 288 -17.55 7.40 -6.88
CA SER A 288 -17.72 8.72 -7.48
C SER A 288 -18.19 9.77 -6.47
N LEU A 289 -19.15 9.44 -5.61
CA LEU A 289 -19.60 10.32 -4.53
C LEU A 289 -18.48 10.63 -3.54
N MET A 290 -17.65 9.63 -3.21
CA MET A 290 -16.48 9.84 -2.36
C MET A 290 -15.47 10.80 -3.01
N LEU A 291 -15.13 10.59 -4.28
CA LEU A 291 -14.19 11.44 -5.02
C LEU A 291 -14.71 12.87 -5.18
N LEU A 292 -15.99 13.04 -5.49
CA LEU A 292 -16.66 14.34 -5.52
C LEU A 292 -16.65 15.01 -4.13
N GLY A 293 -16.94 14.24 -3.08
CA GLY A 293 -16.85 14.72 -1.70
C GLY A 293 -15.45 15.22 -1.33
N PHE A 294 -14.39 14.50 -1.74
CA PHE A 294 -13.01 14.98 -1.55
C PHE A 294 -12.74 16.28 -2.32
N ALA A 295 -13.25 16.42 -3.55
CA ALA A 295 -13.11 17.65 -4.34
C ALA A 295 -13.85 18.82 -3.68
N VAL A 296 -15.06 18.61 -3.17
CA VAL A 296 -15.85 19.63 -2.45
C VAL A 296 -15.15 20.06 -1.15
N VAL A 297 -14.67 19.11 -0.35
CA VAL A 297 -13.93 19.43 0.88
C VAL A 297 -12.61 20.14 0.56
N ALA A 298 -11.89 19.72 -0.49
CA ALA A 298 -10.67 20.39 -0.93
C ALA A 298 -10.95 21.82 -1.39
N LEU A 299 -12.01 22.05 -2.16
CA LEU A 299 -12.46 23.37 -2.58
C LEU A 299 -12.82 24.25 -1.37
N GLY A 300 -13.70 23.77 -0.50
CA GLY A 300 -14.15 24.52 0.67
C GLY A 300 -13.00 24.89 1.62
N THR A 301 -12.11 23.94 1.90
CA THR A 301 -10.94 24.22 2.76
C THR A 301 -9.95 25.18 2.13
N HIS A 302 -9.84 25.22 0.80
CA HIS A 302 -8.95 26.16 0.11
C HIS A 302 -9.54 27.58 0.03
N LEU A 303 -10.86 27.72 0.00
CA LEU A 303 -11.54 29.01 0.07
C LEU A 303 -11.54 29.60 1.49
N VAL A 304 -11.63 28.75 2.52
CA VAL A 304 -11.72 29.19 3.92
C VAL A 304 -10.35 29.35 4.57
N PHE A 305 -9.43 28.40 4.37
CA PHE A 305 -8.15 28.36 5.07
C PHE A 305 -6.96 28.70 4.17
N GLU A 306 -5.85 29.06 4.78
CA GLU A 306 -4.61 29.36 4.06
C GLU A 306 -3.97 28.13 3.37
N ARG A 307 -3.58 28.31 2.10
CA ARG A 307 -2.79 27.33 1.31
C ARG A 307 -3.47 25.96 1.20
N ARG A 308 -2.71 24.85 1.13
CA ARG A 308 -3.25 23.50 0.89
C ARG A 308 -3.44 22.71 2.19
N VAL A 309 -4.34 23.18 3.05
CA VAL A 309 -4.73 22.48 4.30
C VAL A 309 -5.22 21.07 4.04
N PHE A 310 -6.10 20.87 3.05
CA PHE A 310 -6.62 19.55 2.70
C PHE A 310 -5.50 18.55 2.44
N CYS A 311 -4.56 18.88 1.56
CA CYS A 311 -3.43 18.01 1.21
C CYS A 311 -2.45 17.79 2.37
N ARG A 312 -2.45 18.68 3.37
CA ARG A 312 -1.53 18.61 4.52
C ARG A 312 -2.10 17.77 5.66
N TYR A 313 -3.39 17.91 5.98
CA TYR A 313 -3.98 17.38 7.21
C TYR A 313 -5.21 16.50 7.02
N LEU A 314 -6.00 16.67 5.95
CA LEU A 314 -7.31 16.01 5.80
C LEU A 314 -7.33 14.87 4.77
N CYS A 315 -6.53 14.97 3.71
CA CYS A 315 -6.54 14.01 2.62
C CYS A 315 -6.10 12.62 3.13
N PRO A 316 -6.97 11.58 3.09
CA PRO A 316 -6.64 10.27 3.63
C PRO A 316 -5.46 9.62 2.90
N VAL A 317 -5.49 9.68 1.57
CA VAL A 317 -4.39 9.23 0.70
C VAL A 317 -3.14 10.08 0.94
N GLY A 318 -3.29 11.40 1.14
CA GLY A 318 -2.18 12.29 1.49
C GLY A 318 -1.48 11.86 2.78
N GLY A 319 -2.23 11.48 3.83
CA GLY A 319 -1.68 10.91 5.05
C GLY A 319 -0.82 9.67 4.77
N LEU A 320 -1.38 8.68 4.07
CA LEU A 320 -0.70 7.45 3.65
C LEU A 320 0.59 7.75 2.88
N LEU A 321 0.51 8.59 1.83
CA LEU A 321 1.66 8.97 1.01
C LEU A 321 2.70 9.77 1.81
N GLY A 322 2.26 10.55 2.80
CA GLY A 322 3.16 11.26 3.71
C GLY A 322 4.03 10.33 4.50
N VAL A 323 3.44 9.35 5.16
CA VAL A 323 4.22 8.42 5.98
C VAL A 323 5.12 7.54 5.10
N TYR A 324 4.64 7.05 3.96
CA TYR A 324 5.50 6.29 3.02
C TYR A 324 6.54 7.14 2.29
N SER A 325 6.39 8.46 2.20
CA SER A 325 7.43 9.33 1.60
C SER A 325 8.76 9.29 2.35
N MET A 326 8.77 8.83 3.61
CA MET A 326 10.01 8.58 4.35
C MET A 326 10.85 7.44 3.74
N LEU A 327 10.21 6.54 2.99
CA LEU A 327 10.86 5.45 2.28
C LEU A 327 11.38 5.87 0.90
N ALA A 328 10.72 6.84 0.27
CA ALA A 328 10.97 7.22 -1.12
C ALA A 328 12.42 7.72 -1.35
N PRO A 329 13.07 7.31 -2.46
CA PRO A 329 14.38 7.79 -2.88
C PRO A 329 14.43 9.26 -3.30
N LEU A 330 13.32 9.86 -3.75
CA LEU A 330 13.32 11.25 -4.20
C LEU A 330 13.05 12.23 -3.05
N GLU A 331 13.86 13.29 -2.94
CA GLU A 331 13.65 14.40 -2.00
C GLU A 331 13.97 15.78 -2.59
N LEU A 332 13.25 16.80 -2.11
CA LEU A 332 13.60 18.20 -2.31
C LEU A 332 14.26 18.75 -1.06
N ARG A 333 15.48 19.27 -1.20
CA ARG A 333 16.30 19.82 -0.09
C ARG A 333 16.99 21.11 -0.53
N ALA A 334 17.47 21.89 0.43
CA ALA A 334 18.45 22.93 0.13
C ALA A 334 19.73 22.30 -0.42
N GLY A 335 20.30 22.93 -1.46
CA GLY A 335 21.63 22.62 -1.98
C GLY A 335 22.68 22.85 -0.90
N ASP A 336 22.79 24.09 -0.46
CA ASP A 336 23.64 24.56 0.62
C ASP A 336 22.83 25.29 1.70
N LEU A 337 22.98 24.86 2.96
CA LEU A 337 22.32 25.51 4.08
C LEU A 337 22.89 26.91 4.38
N ALA A 338 24.15 27.20 4.04
CA ALA A 338 24.79 28.50 4.24
C ALA A 338 24.12 29.58 3.36
N VAL A 339 24.01 29.33 2.05
CA VAL A 339 23.26 30.18 1.11
C VAL A 339 21.81 30.39 1.58
N CYS A 340 21.19 29.32 2.10
CA CYS A 340 19.86 29.41 2.66
C CYS A 340 19.79 30.29 3.90
N ARG A 341 20.82 30.45 4.72
CA ARG A 341 20.83 31.33 5.90
C ARG A 341 20.88 32.80 5.48
N GLU A 342 21.70 33.13 4.49
CA GLU A 342 21.91 34.50 3.98
C GLU A 342 20.71 35.05 3.19
N CYS A 343 19.92 34.18 2.55
CA CYS A 343 18.75 34.58 1.77
C CYS A 343 17.72 35.36 2.62
N ARG A 344 17.60 36.68 2.48
CA ARG A 344 16.66 37.49 3.30
C ARG A 344 15.19 37.32 2.92
N THR A 345 14.90 37.14 1.64
CA THR A 345 13.51 37.08 1.12
C THR A 345 12.79 35.80 1.52
N LYS A 346 13.50 34.66 1.54
CA LYS A 346 12.93 33.32 1.76
C LYS A 346 11.69 33.05 0.89
N ALA A 347 11.72 33.51 -0.37
CA ALA A 347 10.58 33.47 -1.29
C ALA A 347 9.99 32.06 -1.48
N CYS A 348 10.81 31.00 -1.38
CA CYS A 348 10.33 29.62 -1.43
C CYS A 348 9.37 29.21 -0.30
N PHE A 349 9.35 29.95 0.82
CA PHE A 349 8.43 29.72 1.95
C PHE A 349 7.39 30.83 2.11
N ARG A 350 7.81 32.10 1.94
CA ARG A 350 6.96 33.28 2.12
C ARG A 350 6.16 33.65 0.88
N GLY A 351 6.63 33.29 -0.30
CA GLY A 351 6.10 33.79 -1.57
C GLY A 351 6.77 35.09 -2.00
N GLY A 352 6.40 35.59 -3.18
CA GLY A 352 6.95 36.78 -3.83
C GLY A 352 6.44 36.80 -5.27
N ASP A 353 7.36 36.83 -6.26
CA ASP A 353 7.01 36.68 -7.69
C ASP A 353 6.60 35.26 -8.10
N ALA A 354 6.67 34.33 -7.14
CA ALA A 354 6.30 32.93 -7.26
C ALA A 354 5.52 32.48 -6.02
N TYR A 355 4.78 31.36 -6.15
CA TYR A 355 3.95 30.86 -5.08
C TYR A 355 4.78 30.33 -3.90
N PRO A 356 4.36 30.59 -2.65
CA PRO A 356 4.98 29.99 -1.48
C PRO A 356 4.78 28.47 -1.46
N CYS A 357 5.56 27.77 -0.63
CA CYS A 357 5.31 26.36 -0.38
C CYS A 357 3.86 26.11 0.10
N PRO A 358 3.08 25.27 -0.61
CA PRO A 358 1.65 25.10 -0.33
C PRO A 358 1.36 24.38 0.99
N THR A 359 2.36 23.68 1.55
CA THR A 359 2.25 22.92 2.81
C THR A 359 3.22 23.40 3.89
N PHE A 360 3.66 24.66 3.79
CA PHE A 360 4.50 25.33 4.78
C PHE A 360 5.82 24.59 5.08
N GLN A 361 6.41 23.97 4.07
CA GLN A 361 7.74 23.36 4.18
C GLN A 361 8.81 24.36 3.78
N PHE A 362 9.89 24.41 4.55
CA PHE A 362 11.04 25.26 4.27
C PHE A 362 12.29 24.41 4.01
N PRO A 363 12.82 24.38 2.77
CA PRO A 363 14.00 23.59 2.43
C PRO A 363 15.29 23.99 3.19
N GLY A 364 15.40 25.25 3.63
CA GLY A 364 16.61 25.81 4.27
C GLY A 364 16.80 25.44 5.75
N GLY A 365 16.42 24.23 6.16
CA GLY A 365 16.65 23.69 7.51
C GLY A 365 15.39 23.31 8.30
N GLY A 366 14.20 23.73 7.87
CA GLY A 366 12.93 23.34 8.50
C GLY A 366 12.43 21.95 8.08
N MET A 367 12.93 21.41 6.97
CA MET A 367 12.48 20.17 6.37
C MET A 367 13.54 19.07 6.52
N THR A 368 13.38 18.22 7.53
CA THR A 368 14.26 17.07 7.79
C THR A 368 13.70 15.75 7.27
N ARG A 369 12.40 15.69 6.98
CA ARG A 369 11.68 14.53 6.46
C ARG A 369 10.71 14.94 5.35
N ASN A 370 10.28 14.00 4.53
CA ASN A 370 9.39 14.25 3.39
C ASN A 370 7.89 14.21 3.73
N THR A 371 7.51 13.88 4.97
CA THR A 371 6.13 13.61 5.37
C THR A 371 5.11 14.65 4.90
N TYR A 372 5.47 15.93 4.88
CA TYR A 372 4.57 17.03 4.49
C TYR A 372 4.91 17.68 3.15
N CYS A 373 5.96 17.26 2.46
CA CYS A 373 6.33 17.83 1.16
C CYS A 373 5.54 17.17 0.03
N LEU A 374 4.89 17.98 -0.81
CA LEU A 374 4.11 17.48 -1.95
C LEU A 374 4.94 17.22 -3.22
N LEU A 375 6.25 17.46 -3.19
CA LEU A 375 7.13 17.42 -4.37
C LEU A 375 6.65 18.28 -5.55
N CYS A 376 5.86 19.34 -5.27
CA CYS A 376 5.26 20.24 -6.26
C CYS A 376 6.22 21.27 -6.89
N THR A 377 7.52 21.19 -6.60
CA THR A 377 8.60 22.04 -7.18
C THR A 377 8.43 23.56 -7.09
N GLU A 378 7.41 24.11 -6.43
CA GLU A 378 7.22 25.56 -6.29
C GLU A 378 8.42 26.24 -5.60
N CYS A 379 9.07 25.56 -4.66
CA CYS A 379 10.29 26.06 -4.03
C CYS A 379 11.48 26.23 -5.01
N LEU A 380 11.59 25.40 -6.06
CA LEU A 380 12.61 25.53 -7.12
C LEU A 380 12.35 26.76 -8.00
N LYS A 381 11.07 27.06 -8.25
CA LYS A 381 10.62 28.20 -9.06
C LYS A 381 10.74 29.52 -8.30
N ALA A 382 10.58 29.47 -6.99
CA ALA A 382 10.60 30.63 -6.11
C ALA A 382 11.99 30.95 -5.52
N CYS A 383 12.99 30.06 -5.62
CA CYS A 383 14.30 30.30 -5.03
C CYS A 383 15.13 31.31 -5.85
N PRO A 384 15.47 32.50 -5.31
CA PRO A 384 16.24 33.50 -6.06
C PRO A 384 17.70 33.08 -6.27
N TYR A 385 18.25 32.25 -5.38
CA TYR A 385 19.64 31.77 -5.43
C TYR A 385 19.79 30.41 -6.10
N ASP A 386 18.71 29.85 -6.66
CA ASP A 386 18.75 28.53 -7.33
C ASP A 386 19.30 27.40 -6.45
N ASN A 387 19.06 27.49 -5.15
CA ASN A 387 19.68 26.66 -4.13
C ASN A 387 18.76 25.53 -3.64
N VAL A 388 17.86 25.05 -4.50
CA VAL A 388 17.00 23.89 -4.20
C VAL A 388 17.41 22.74 -5.10
N ALA A 389 17.68 21.60 -4.50
CA ALA A 389 18.15 20.38 -5.17
C ALA A 389 17.06 19.30 -5.15
N LEU A 390 16.96 18.54 -6.24
CA LEU A 390 16.16 17.31 -6.32
C LEU A 390 17.12 16.13 -6.17
N ARG A 391 17.27 15.62 -4.94
CA ARG A 391 18.25 14.59 -4.60
C ARG A 391 17.64 13.19 -4.67
N VAL A 392 18.46 12.23 -5.11
CA VAL A 392 18.22 10.81 -4.87
C VAL A 392 18.91 10.41 -3.57
N ARG A 393 18.19 9.76 -2.67
CA ARG A 393 18.67 9.26 -1.38
C ARG A 393 18.42 7.76 -1.27
N PRO A 394 19.16 7.05 -0.41
CA PRO A 394 18.88 5.65 -0.15
C PRO A 394 17.45 5.47 0.40
N PHE A 395 16.83 4.35 0.04
CA PHE A 395 15.50 3.99 0.49
C PHE A 395 15.40 4.01 2.02
N GLY A 396 14.38 4.67 2.57
CA GLY A 396 14.17 4.75 4.02
C GLY A 396 15.08 5.72 4.77
N ALA A 397 15.85 6.59 4.10
CA ALA A 397 16.78 7.51 4.77
C ALA A 397 16.15 8.39 5.86
N ASP A 398 14.87 8.79 5.70
CA ASP A 398 14.18 9.61 6.71
C ASP A 398 13.83 8.84 7.98
N LEU A 399 13.78 7.51 7.95
CA LEU A 399 13.51 6.70 9.14
C LEU A 399 14.63 6.83 10.18
N ALA A 400 15.85 7.13 9.73
CA ALA A 400 16.98 7.41 10.60
C ALA A 400 16.88 8.78 11.30
N VAL A 401 15.96 9.66 10.90
CA VAL A 401 15.80 10.98 11.52
C VAL A 401 14.87 10.86 12.74
N ALA A 402 15.44 10.92 13.95
CA ALA A 402 14.67 10.87 15.20
C ALA A 402 13.83 12.13 15.44
N ARG A 403 14.32 13.30 15.02
CA ARG A 403 13.67 14.58 15.25
C ARG A 403 12.33 14.66 14.51
N GLY A 404 11.26 14.88 15.27
CA GLY A 404 9.93 15.13 14.73
C GLY A 404 9.01 13.91 14.67
N ARG A 405 9.45 12.72 15.11
CA ARG A 405 8.57 11.56 15.24
C ARG A 405 7.41 11.89 16.19
N ARG A 406 6.20 11.62 15.75
CA ARG A 406 4.96 11.93 16.47
C ARG A 406 4.03 10.72 16.50
N ALA A 407 3.08 10.76 17.44
CA ALA A 407 2.13 9.68 17.66
C ALA A 407 1.14 9.51 16.50
N ASP A 408 0.70 10.59 15.87
CA ASP A 408 -0.17 10.55 14.68
C ASP A 408 0.46 9.77 13.51
N GLU A 409 1.73 10.04 13.20
CA GLU A 409 2.53 9.29 12.19
C GLU A 409 2.68 7.81 12.59
N ALA A 410 2.90 7.51 13.88
CA ALA A 410 3.04 6.15 14.41
C ALA A 410 1.73 5.34 14.33
N TRP A 411 0.60 5.94 14.73
CA TRP A 411 -0.71 5.31 14.62
C TRP A 411 -1.10 5.09 13.15
N LEU A 412 -0.73 6.00 12.25
CA LEU A 412 -0.92 5.77 10.82
C LEU A 412 -0.05 4.62 10.31
N ALA A 413 1.20 4.49 10.74
CA ALA A 413 2.06 3.36 10.38
C ALA A 413 1.46 2.01 10.82
N LEU A 414 0.94 1.94 12.05
CA LEU A 414 0.24 0.76 12.57
C LEU A 414 -1.06 0.49 11.79
N LEU A 415 -1.86 1.53 11.50
CA LEU A 415 -3.06 1.43 10.69
C LEU A 415 -2.74 0.81 9.32
N LEU A 416 -1.67 1.24 8.66
CA LEU A 416 -1.28 0.74 7.33
C LEU A 416 -0.92 -0.75 7.35
N VAL A 417 -0.18 -1.23 8.36
CA VAL A 417 0.13 -2.67 8.49
C VAL A 417 -1.11 -3.48 8.86
N GLY A 418 -1.88 -3.01 9.85
CA GLY A 418 -3.10 -3.70 10.30
C GLY A 418 -4.14 -3.81 9.19
N THR A 419 -4.30 -2.76 8.39
CA THR A 419 -5.24 -2.75 7.26
C THR A 419 -4.77 -3.61 6.11
N ALA A 420 -3.47 -3.68 5.81
CA ALA A 420 -2.94 -4.64 4.84
C ALA A 420 -3.29 -6.07 5.26
N LEU A 421 -3.07 -6.42 6.53
CA LEU A 421 -3.38 -7.75 7.04
C LEU A 421 -4.88 -8.05 6.97
N ALA A 422 -5.72 -7.13 7.47
CA ALA A 422 -7.17 -7.28 7.46
C ALA A 422 -7.71 -7.42 6.03
N HIS A 423 -7.26 -6.58 5.09
CA HIS A 423 -7.70 -6.66 3.69
C HIS A 423 -7.22 -7.91 2.98
N SER A 424 -6.02 -8.42 3.29
CA SER A 424 -5.57 -9.72 2.78
C SER A 424 -6.51 -10.85 3.23
N VAL A 425 -6.92 -10.86 4.50
CA VAL A 425 -7.90 -11.84 5.02
C VAL A 425 -9.26 -11.68 4.34
N ILE A 426 -9.78 -10.45 4.25
CA ILE A 426 -11.13 -10.17 3.72
C ILE A 426 -11.21 -10.44 2.21
N LYS A 427 -10.25 -9.92 1.43
CA LYS A 427 -10.34 -9.87 -0.05
C LYS A 427 -9.65 -11.04 -0.74
N LEU A 428 -8.54 -11.55 -0.18
CA LEU A 428 -7.80 -12.68 -0.76
C LEU A 428 -8.11 -14.01 -0.08
N GLY A 429 -8.63 -13.98 1.15
CA GLY A 429 -9.02 -15.19 1.88
C GLY A 429 -10.27 -15.85 1.28
N PRO A 430 -10.44 -17.17 1.49
CA PRO A 430 -11.55 -17.92 0.91
C PRO A 430 -12.86 -17.82 1.72
N TRP A 431 -12.86 -17.06 2.82
CA TRP A 431 -14.00 -16.95 3.75
C TRP A 431 -15.08 -15.97 3.23
N GLY A 432 -16.13 -16.50 2.62
CA GLY A 432 -17.25 -15.70 2.09
C GLY A 432 -18.02 -14.92 3.16
N PHE A 433 -18.22 -15.50 4.35
CA PHE A 433 -18.95 -14.84 5.43
C PHE A 433 -18.32 -13.51 5.88
N ILE A 434 -16.99 -13.40 5.87
CA ILE A 434 -16.31 -12.14 6.23
C ILE A 434 -16.62 -11.07 5.18
N LYS A 435 -16.65 -11.46 3.89
CA LYS A 435 -16.96 -10.56 2.77
C LYS A 435 -18.42 -10.09 2.84
N SER A 436 -19.36 -10.98 3.15
CA SER A 436 -20.77 -10.62 3.29
C SER A 436 -21.01 -9.70 4.49
N TRP A 437 -20.32 -9.92 5.62
CA TRP A 437 -20.39 -9.01 6.78
C TRP A 437 -19.86 -7.62 6.44
N ALA A 438 -18.79 -7.53 5.64
CA ALA A 438 -18.23 -6.28 5.16
C ALA A 438 -19.03 -5.61 4.03
N ASN A 439 -20.03 -6.28 3.44
CA ASN A 439 -20.82 -5.77 2.30
C ASN A 439 -21.99 -4.86 2.71
N LEU A 440 -22.19 -4.64 4.01
CA LEU A 440 -23.26 -3.79 4.54
C LEU A 440 -24.67 -4.27 4.11
N GLU A 441 -24.89 -5.58 4.07
CA GLU A 441 -26.20 -6.18 3.76
C GLU A 441 -27.15 -6.17 4.96
N ALA A 442 -26.60 -6.29 6.18
CA ALA A 442 -27.36 -6.30 7.42
C ALA A 442 -26.57 -5.59 8.53
N ALA A 443 -27.29 -4.95 9.45
CA ALA A 443 -26.69 -4.13 10.50
C ALA A 443 -25.82 -4.94 11.47
N VAL A 444 -26.33 -6.06 12.01
CA VAL A 444 -25.61 -6.85 13.02
C VAL A 444 -24.29 -7.44 12.45
N PRO A 445 -24.28 -8.13 11.30
CA PRO A 445 -23.03 -8.61 10.70
C PRO A 445 -22.01 -7.50 10.41
N PHE A 446 -22.49 -6.34 9.93
CA PHE A 446 -21.62 -5.20 9.66
C PHE A 446 -21.03 -4.59 10.95
N LEU A 447 -21.79 -4.52 12.03
CA LEU A 447 -21.30 -4.09 13.35
C LEU A 447 -20.29 -5.09 13.91
N SER A 448 -20.51 -6.40 13.75
CA SER A 448 -19.53 -7.44 14.13
C SER A 448 -18.23 -7.30 13.33
N TYR A 449 -18.33 -7.11 12.01
CA TYR A 449 -17.18 -6.81 11.15
C TYR A 449 -16.45 -5.55 11.62
N THR A 450 -17.17 -4.48 11.89
CA THR A 450 -16.61 -3.19 12.33
C THR A 450 -15.88 -3.35 13.67
N GLY A 451 -16.49 -4.03 14.64
CA GLY A 451 -15.87 -4.32 15.93
C GLY A 451 -14.59 -5.15 15.81
N LEU A 452 -14.62 -6.22 15.00
CA LEU A 452 -13.44 -7.05 14.74
C LEU A 452 -12.33 -6.26 14.02
N PHE A 453 -12.68 -5.49 12.99
CA PHE A 453 -11.74 -4.69 12.21
C PHE A 453 -11.08 -3.60 13.06
N LEU A 454 -11.87 -2.78 13.76
CA LEU A 454 -11.36 -1.73 14.63
C LEU A 454 -10.61 -2.31 15.83
N GLY A 455 -11.12 -3.39 16.44
CA GLY A 455 -10.43 -4.08 17.52
C GLY A 455 -9.06 -4.61 17.12
N THR A 456 -8.93 -5.16 15.91
CA THR A 456 -7.64 -5.67 15.39
C THR A 456 -6.66 -4.54 15.10
N VAL A 457 -7.14 -3.47 14.44
CA VAL A 457 -6.29 -2.40 13.92
C VAL A 457 -5.93 -1.34 14.97
N LEU A 458 -6.87 -1.00 15.86
CA LEU A 458 -6.69 0.03 16.89
C LEU A 458 -6.35 -0.54 18.28
N GLY A 459 -6.69 -1.79 18.54
CA GLY A 459 -6.42 -2.47 19.80
C GLY A 459 -5.30 -3.49 19.68
N GLY A 460 -5.54 -4.57 18.92
CA GLY A 460 -4.67 -5.75 18.84
C GLY A 460 -3.25 -5.42 18.40
N LEU A 461 -3.08 -4.87 17.19
CA LEU A 461 -1.74 -4.59 16.67
C LEU A 461 -0.99 -3.51 17.49
N PRO A 462 -1.61 -2.38 17.91
CA PRO A 462 -0.98 -1.44 18.82
C PRO A 462 -0.60 -2.04 20.18
N ALA A 463 -1.45 -2.90 20.76
CA ALA A 463 -1.15 -3.58 22.02
C ALA A 463 0.04 -4.54 21.88
N LEU A 464 0.12 -5.30 20.79
CA LEU A 464 1.28 -6.14 20.47
C LEU A 464 2.55 -5.29 20.31
N SER A 465 2.47 -4.18 19.57
CA SER A 465 3.59 -3.25 19.39
C SER A 465 4.05 -2.64 20.73
N LEU A 466 3.12 -2.30 21.61
CA LEU A 466 3.42 -1.81 22.96
C LEU A 466 4.08 -2.90 23.83
N GLY A 467 3.58 -4.14 23.76
CA GLY A 467 4.19 -5.29 24.44
C GLY A 467 5.62 -5.56 23.97
N VAL A 468 5.87 -5.43 22.67
CA VAL A 468 7.22 -5.53 22.07
C VAL A 468 8.12 -4.39 22.54
N ALA A 469 7.62 -3.15 22.60
CA ALA A 469 8.36 -2.01 23.14
C ALA A 469 8.70 -2.21 24.63
N TRP A 470 7.76 -2.77 25.40
CA TRP A 470 7.96 -3.09 26.82
C TRP A 470 9.02 -4.19 26.99
N LEU A 471 8.92 -5.29 26.25
CA LEU A 471 9.86 -6.40 26.31
C LEU A 471 11.27 -5.97 25.84
N SER A 472 11.33 -5.14 24.80
CA SER A 472 12.58 -4.57 24.32
C SER A 472 13.27 -3.71 25.38
N ARG A 473 12.49 -2.85 26.07
CA ARG A 473 12.97 -2.02 27.18
C ARG A 473 13.49 -2.85 28.35
N THR A 474 12.78 -3.92 28.72
CA THR A 474 13.18 -4.78 29.85
C THR A 474 14.44 -5.57 29.53
N LEU A 475 14.55 -6.17 28.34
CA LEU A 475 15.74 -6.93 27.92
C LEU A 475 16.97 -6.04 27.68
N ALA A 476 16.76 -4.78 27.29
CA ALA A 476 17.84 -3.80 27.15
C ALA A 476 18.34 -3.29 28.52
N GLY A 477 17.60 -3.48 29.61
CA GLY A 477 17.90 -2.92 30.92
C GLY A 477 17.69 -1.41 31.03
N ALA A 478 17.00 -0.81 30.06
CA ALA A 478 16.90 0.64 29.87
C ALA A 478 15.58 1.20 30.46
N ARG A 479 15.42 1.13 31.79
CA ARG A 479 14.17 1.53 32.47
C ARG A 479 13.90 3.04 32.38
N GLU A 480 14.95 3.83 32.18
CA GLU A 480 14.94 5.27 32.01
C GLU A 480 14.26 5.74 30.71
N VAL A 481 14.17 4.88 29.69
CA VAL A 481 13.53 5.23 28.42
C VAL A 481 12.00 5.13 28.55
N PRO A 482 11.24 6.21 28.27
CA PRO A 482 9.79 6.18 28.42
C PRO A 482 9.14 5.27 27.39
N LEU A 483 8.26 4.36 27.84
CA LEU A 483 7.62 3.35 26.99
C LEU A 483 6.81 3.98 25.85
N ARG A 484 6.13 5.10 26.10
CA ARG A 484 5.39 5.85 25.07
C ARG A 484 6.27 6.30 23.91
N ARG A 485 7.53 6.69 24.20
CA ARG A 485 8.48 7.10 23.16
C ARG A 485 8.91 5.89 22.32
N LEU A 486 9.22 4.76 22.95
CA LEU A 486 9.56 3.52 22.25
C LEU A 486 8.42 3.01 21.37
N PHE A 487 7.17 3.06 21.85
CA PHE A 487 6.00 2.71 21.06
C PHE A 487 5.91 3.56 19.78
N VAL A 488 6.05 4.89 19.92
CA VAL A 488 6.03 5.81 18.77
C VAL A 488 7.19 5.51 17.83
N ASP A 489 8.40 5.36 18.35
CA ASP A 489 9.62 5.12 17.57
C ASP A 489 9.55 3.79 16.81
N TYR A 490 9.07 2.71 17.43
CA TYR A 490 9.02 1.37 16.84
C TYR A 490 7.99 1.26 15.73
N ALA A 491 6.92 2.06 15.77
CA ALA A 491 5.94 2.11 14.68
C ALA A 491 6.57 2.52 13.33
N TYR A 492 7.63 3.33 13.33
CA TYR A 492 8.33 3.72 12.09
C TYR A 492 9.12 2.55 11.48
N ALA A 493 9.57 1.60 12.31
CA ALA A 493 10.25 0.40 11.83
C ALA A 493 9.32 -0.51 11.02
N LEU A 494 8.00 -0.40 11.20
CA LEU A 494 7.00 -1.18 10.46
C LEU A 494 6.78 -0.71 9.02
N LEU A 495 7.20 0.51 8.68
CA LEU A 495 6.86 1.11 7.39
C LEU A 495 7.38 0.36 6.17
N PRO A 496 8.66 -0.06 6.09
CA PRO A 496 9.14 -0.84 4.95
C PRO A 496 8.38 -2.15 4.74
N LEU A 497 8.14 -2.92 5.81
CA LEU A 497 7.36 -4.15 5.77
C LEU A 497 5.91 -3.88 5.39
N GLY A 498 5.30 -2.83 5.93
CA GLY A 498 3.95 -2.42 5.57
C GLY A 498 3.82 -2.06 4.09
N LEU A 499 4.80 -1.35 3.52
CA LEU A 499 4.82 -1.07 2.08
C LEU A 499 4.96 -2.36 1.26
N GLY A 500 5.90 -3.24 1.62
CA GLY A 500 6.09 -4.53 0.96
C GLY A 500 4.82 -5.39 0.98
N ALA A 501 4.12 -5.42 2.13
CA ALA A 501 2.86 -6.13 2.28
C ALA A 501 1.73 -5.53 1.42
N TRP A 502 1.60 -4.19 1.38
CA TRP A 502 0.64 -3.51 0.50
C TRP A 502 0.95 -3.71 -0.98
N MET A 503 2.22 -3.72 -1.37
CA MET A 503 2.64 -4.02 -2.74
C MET A 503 2.29 -5.47 -3.11
N ALA A 504 2.59 -6.44 -2.26
CA ALA A 504 2.23 -7.84 -2.48
C ALA A 504 0.70 -8.02 -2.59
N PHE A 505 -0.06 -7.47 -1.65
CA PHE A 505 -1.54 -7.47 -1.69
C PHE A 505 -2.08 -6.84 -2.97
N THR A 506 -1.57 -5.65 -3.32
CA THR A 506 -2.02 -4.92 -4.51
C THR A 506 -1.70 -5.70 -5.78
N LEU A 507 -0.53 -6.33 -5.85
CA LEU A 507 -0.16 -7.19 -6.97
C LEU A 507 -1.12 -8.38 -7.11
N ALA A 508 -1.53 -9.03 -6.02
CA ALA A 508 -2.48 -10.14 -6.01
C ALA A 508 -3.88 -9.76 -6.57
N VAL A 509 -4.28 -8.51 -6.38
CA VAL A 509 -5.56 -7.97 -6.86
C VAL A 509 -5.42 -7.46 -8.29
N VAL A 510 -4.39 -6.67 -8.58
CA VAL A 510 -4.20 -6.04 -9.89
C VAL A 510 -3.84 -7.06 -10.95
N ALA A 511 -3.01 -8.06 -10.61
CA ALA A 511 -2.50 -9.01 -11.59
C ALA A 511 -3.59 -9.69 -12.44
N PRO A 512 -4.61 -10.34 -11.85
CA PRO A 512 -5.67 -10.99 -12.61
C PRO A 512 -6.69 -10.02 -13.22
N ASN A 513 -6.81 -8.79 -12.69
CA ASN A 513 -7.85 -7.84 -13.10
C ASN A 513 -7.37 -6.77 -14.09
N LEU A 514 -6.06 -6.69 -14.39
CA LEU A 514 -5.52 -5.66 -15.29
C LEU A 514 -6.05 -5.80 -16.73
N SER A 515 -6.46 -7.01 -17.12
CA SER A 515 -7.10 -7.32 -18.41
C SER A 515 -8.40 -6.54 -18.64
N TYR A 516 -9.05 -6.04 -17.58
CA TYR A 516 -10.25 -5.22 -17.69
C TYR A 516 -9.96 -3.78 -18.11
N VAL A 517 -8.74 -3.27 -17.91
CA VAL A 517 -8.40 -1.86 -18.17
C VAL A 517 -8.62 -1.46 -19.64
N PRO A 518 -8.14 -2.21 -20.64
CA PRO A 518 -8.39 -1.86 -22.04
C PRO A 518 -9.87 -1.92 -22.41
N ARG A 519 -10.66 -2.81 -21.78
CA ARG A 519 -12.10 -2.93 -22.07
C ARG A 519 -12.87 -1.71 -21.59
N VAL A 520 -12.64 -1.30 -20.34
CA VAL A 520 -13.32 -0.13 -19.78
C VAL A 520 -12.83 1.18 -20.39
N LEU A 521 -11.63 1.23 -20.97
CA LEU A 521 -11.18 2.39 -21.74
C LEU A 521 -11.96 2.54 -23.05
N SER A 522 -12.30 1.43 -23.71
CA SER A 522 -13.10 1.43 -24.94
C SER A 522 -14.60 1.64 -24.72
N ASP A 523 -15.13 1.22 -23.57
CA ASP A 523 -16.53 1.45 -23.17
C ASP A 523 -16.64 2.00 -21.74
N PRO A 524 -16.31 3.30 -21.52
CA PRO A 524 -16.22 3.85 -20.17
C PRO A 524 -17.55 3.88 -19.40
N PHE A 525 -18.68 4.02 -20.12
CA PHE A 525 -20.01 4.06 -19.52
C PHE A 525 -20.73 2.70 -19.55
N GLY A 526 -20.24 1.75 -20.34
CA GLY A 526 -20.89 0.46 -20.56
C GLY A 526 -22.11 0.56 -21.50
N TRP A 527 -22.12 1.54 -22.40
CA TRP A 527 -23.24 1.80 -23.32
C TRP A 527 -23.14 1.04 -24.64
N GLY A 528 -22.14 0.17 -24.79
CA GLY A 528 -21.92 -0.55 -26.05
C GLY A 528 -20.82 0.06 -26.92
N TRP A 529 -20.06 1.03 -26.42
CA TRP A 529 -18.99 1.67 -27.20
C TRP A 529 -17.79 0.74 -27.42
N ASP A 530 -16.99 1.08 -28.44
CA ASP A 530 -15.69 0.45 -28.68
C ASP A 530 -14.69 1.49 -29.24
N LEU A 531 -14.40 2.51 -28.43
CA LEU A 531 -13.62 3.68 -28.85
C LEU A 531 -12.22 3.33 -29.39
N PHE A 532 -11.63 2.22 -28.94
CA PHE A 532 -10.28 1.80 -29.32
C PHE A 532 -10.22 0.38 -29.91
N GLY A 533 -11.35 -0.27 -30.20
CA GLY A 533 -11.36 -1.65 -30.70
C GLY A 533 -10.93 -2.71 -29.67
N THR A 534 -10.87 -2.35 -28.38
CA THR A 534 -10.31 -3.19 -27.31
C THR A 534 -11.37 -3.84 -26.43
N ARG A 535 -12.66 -3.67 -26.73
CA ARG A 535 -13.77 -4.23 -25.92
C ARG A 535 -13.65 -5.74 -25.70
N ALA A 536 -13.20 -6.49 -26.70
CA ALA A 536 -13.07 -7.95 -26.64
C ALA A 536 -11.71 -8.45 -26.14
N THR A 537 -10.76 -7.56 -25.84
CA THR A 537 -9.39 -7.98 -25.52
C THR A 537 -9.31 -8.83 -24.25
N THR A 538 -8.54 -9.92 -24.32
CA THR A 538 -8.14 -10.77 -23.20
C THR A 538 -6.61 -10.81 -23.20
N PHE A 539 -5.97 -10.20 -22.21
CA PHE A 539 -4.51 -10.22 -22.08
C PHE A 539 -4.08 -10.40 -20.63
N ALA A 540 -3.09 -11.27 -20.42
CA ALA A 540 -2.43 -11.44 -19.13
C ALA A 540 -1.04 -10.78 -19.18
N TRP A 541 -0.86 -9.72 -18.40
CA TRP A 541 0.37 -8.91 -18.40
C TRP A 541 1.56 -9.54 -17.67
N MET A 542 1.31 -10.55 -16.83
CA MET A 542 2.33 -11.31 -16.14
C MET A 542 1.85 -12.76 -16.02
N PRO A 543 2.73 -13.77 -16.16
CA PRO A 543 2.37 -15.14 -15.85
C PRO A 543 1.97 -15.22 -14.37
N LEU A 544 0.70 -15.53 -14.09
CA LEU A 544 0.17 -15.65 -12.73
C LEU A 544 0.94 -16.69 -11.90
N ALA A 545 1.61 -17.66 -12.55
CA ALA A 545 2.51 -18.61 -11.90
C ALA A 545 3.74 -17.96 -11.22
N ALA A 546 4.17 -16.76 -11.66
CA ALA A 546 5.27 -16.03 -11.05
C ALA A 546 4.83 -15.13 -9.89
N LEU A 547 3.51 -14.92 -9.70
CA LEU A 547 2.96 -14.02 -8.69
C LEU A 547 3.43 -14.36 -7.26
N PRO A 548 3.41 -15.62 -6.79
CA PRO A 548 3.82 -15.94 -5.41
C PRO A 548 5.29 -15.59 -5.12
N TRP A 549 6.16 -15.75 -6.11
CA TRP A 549 7.59 -15.43 -5.99
C TRP A 549 7.83 -13.93 -5.85
N VAL A 550 7.09 -13.12 -6.62
CA VAL A 550 7.17 -11.65 -6.52
C VAL A 550 6.59 -11.16 -5.19
N GLU A 551 5.46 -11.72 -4.74
CA GLU A 551 4.89 -11.43 -3.42
C GLU A 551 5.89 -11.73 -2.29
N LEU A 552 6.55 -12.90 -2.35
CA LEU A 552 7.59 -13.28 -1.38
C LEU A 552 8.78 -12.31 -1.42
N ALA A 553 9.28 -11.98 -2.61
CA ALA A 553 10.39 -11.03 -2.76
C ALA A 553 10.06 -9.65 -2.18
N LEU A 554 8.84 -9.16 -2.39
CA LEU A 554 8.36 -7.89 -1.82
C LEU A 554 8.28 -7.92 -0.29
N LEU A 555 7.77 -9.02 0.30
CA LEU A 555 7.74 -9.21 1.75
C LEU A 555 9.15 -9.28 2.35
N LEU A 556 10.08 -9.99 1.71
CA LEU A 556 11.47 -10.09 2.16
C LEU A 556 12.20 -8.75 2.07
N ALA A 557 12.00 -7.99 0.98
CA ALA A 557 12.57 -6.65 0.84
C ALA A 557 12.02 -5.67 1.90
N GLY A 558 10.72 -5.74 2.17
CA GLY A 558 10.07 -4.99 3.24
C GLY A 558 10.63 -5.35 4.62
N LEU A 559 10.73 -6.65 4.92
CA LEU A 559 11.31 -7.15 6.16
C LEU A 559 12.76 -6.69 6.35
N TRP A 560 13.59 -6.80 5.30
CA TRP A 560 14.97 -6.33 5.31
C TRP A 560 15.06 -4.84 5.65
N GLY A 561 14.27 -4.00 4.97
CA GLY A 561 14.20 -2.57 5.24
C GLY A 561 13.76 -2.27 6.68
N SER A 562 12.74 -3.00 7.17
CA SER A 562 12.19 -2.83 8.51
C SER A 562 13.17 -3.20 9.61
N VAL A 563 13.91 -4.30 9.47
CA VAL A 563 14.91 -4.71 10.47
C VAL A 563 16.11 -3.75 10.49
N ARG A 564 16.51 -3.19 9.33
CA ARG A 564 17.55 -2.15 9.30
C ARG A 564 17.09 -0.86 9.98
N ALA A 565 15.86 -0.44 9.71
CA ALA A 565 15.26 0.71 10.40
C ALA A 565 15.15 0.46 11.91
N ALA A 566 14.71 -0.73 12.32
CA ALA A 566 14.64 -1.16 13.71
C ALA A 566 16.01 -1.06 14.39
N ARG A 567 17.09 -1.55 13.76
CA ARG A 567 18.45 -1.43 14.32
C ARG A 567 18.85 0.03 14.55
N THR A 568 18.59 0.92 13.59
CA THR A 568 18.88 2.36 13.75
C THR A 568 18.06 2.99 14.86
N ILE A 569 16.76 2.68 14.93
CA ILE A 569 15.85 3.23 15.94
C ILE A 569 16.21 2.75 17.35
N VAL A 570 16.51 1.47 17.51
CA VAL A 570 16.94 0.86 18.78
C VAL A 570 18.29 1.43 19.21
N GLY A 571 19.24 1.61 18.28
CA GLY A 571 20.52 2.26 18.57
C GLY A 571 20.36 3.71 19.06
N GLN A 572 19.41 4.45 18.48
CA GLN A 572 19.08 5.81 18.95
C GLN A 572 18.44 5.84 20.34
N ALA A 573 17.75 4.76 20.73
CA ALA A 573 17.08 4.68 22.02
C ALA A 573 18.00 4.16 23.14
N PHE A 574 18.86 3.18 22.84
CA PHE A 574 19.66 2.44 23.84
C PHE A 574 21.19 2.51 23.63
N GLY A 575 21.67 3.27 22.64
CA GLY A 575 23.09 3.33 22.26
C GLY A 575 23.58 2.10 21.47
N ASP A 576 24.89 1.90 21.37
CA ASP A 576 25.51 0.84 20.54
C ASP A 576 26.02 -0.38 21.35
N GLY A 577 25.48 -0.59 22.55
CA GLY A 577 25.93 -1.60 23.50
C GLY A 577 25.33 -3.01 23.32
N ALA A 578 25.70 -3.91 24.23
CA ALA A 578 25.06 -5.23 24.34
C ALA A 578 23.56 -5.12 24.70
N GLY A 579 23.16 -4.10 25.48
CA GLY A 579 21.77 -3.80 25.79
C GLY A 579 20.93 -3.50 24.55
N ALA A 580 21.43 -2.69 23.61
CA ALA A 580 20.75 -2.40 22.36
C ALA A 580 20.54 -3.65 21.49
N ARG A 581 21.52 -4.55 21.45
CA ARG A 581 21.38 -5.85 20.74
C ARG A 581 20.30 -6.72 21.35
N ARG A 582 20.18 -6.77 22.68
CA ARG A 582 19.09 -7.51 23.36
C ARG A 582 17.74 -6.83 23.12
N GLY A 583 17.70 -5.49 23.15
CA GLY A 583 16.50 -4.71 22.84
C GLY A 583 16.02 -4.88 21.39
N LEU A 584 16.91 -5.16 20.44
CA LEU A 584 16.53 -5.40 19.05
C LEU A 584 15.77 -6.72 18.84
N LEU A 585 16.05 -7.75 19.66
CA LEU A 585 15.49 -9.10 19.45
C LEU A 585 13.96 -9.14 19.45
N PRO A 586 13.23 -8.55 20.42
CA PRO A 586 11.76 -8.52 20.39
C PRO A 586 11.20 -7.82 19.14
N LEU A 587 11.79 -6.70 18.75
CA LEU A 587 11.31 -5.92 17.59
C LEU A 587 11.58 -6.67 16.28
N ALA A 588 12.76 -7.25 16.11
CA ALA A 588 13.08 -8.07 14.93
C ALA A 588 12.19 -9.32 14.85
N GLY A 589 11.97 -10.01 15.98
CA GLY A 589 11.07 -11.17 16.06
C GLY A 589 9.63 -10.80 15.69
N PHE A 590 9.13 -9.66 16.17
CA PHE A 590 7.82 -9.14 15.80
C PHE A 590 7.69 -8.84 14.30
N LEU A 591 8.70 -8.22 13.69
CA LEU A 591 8.72 -7.95 12.25
C LEU A 591 8.72 -9.25 11.43
N VAL A 592 9.51 -10.25 11.83
CA VAL A 592 9.53 -11.58 11.21
C VAL A 592 8.17 -12.26 11.35
N ALA A 593 7.55 -12.20 12.53
CA ALA A 593 6.24 -12.79 12.78
C ALA A 593 5.13 -12.17 11.89
N ILE A 594 5.14 -10.84 11.72
CA ILE A 594 4.21 -10.17 10.81
C ILE A 594 4.45 -10.60 9.36
N ALA A 595 5.71 -10.61 8.91
CA ALA A 595 6.05 -11.04 7.55
C ALA A 595 5.62 -12.50 7.31
N TRP A 596 5.83 -13.36 8.29
CA TRP A 596 5.42 -14.76 8.24
C TRP A 596 3.90 -14.92 8.20
N ALA A 597 3.15 -14.13 8.96
CA ALA A 597 1.69 -14.13 8.88
C ALA A 597 1.18 -13.79 7.47
N PHE A 598 1.80 -12.82 6.78
CA PHE A 598 1.50 -12.55 5.37
C PHE A 598 1.87 -13.73 4.45
N ALA A 599 3.02 -14.36 4.66
CA ALA A 599 3.42 -15.53 3.88
C ALA A 599 2.45 -16.70 4.03
N VAL A 600 1.96 -16.98 5.24
CA VAL A 600 0.92 -18.01 5.47
C VAL A 600 -0.35 -17.66 4.69
N LEU A 601 -0.80 -16.41 4.75
CA LEU A 601 -1.99 -15.96 4.02
C LEU A 601 -1.82 -16.07 2.50
N TYR A 602 -0.64 -15.79 1.96
CA TYR A 602 -0.41 -15.83 0.51
C TYR A 602 -0.12 -17.23 -0.01
N PHE A 603 0.56 -18.06 0.77
CA PHE A 603 1.10 -19.34 0.28
C PHE A 603 0.46 -20.59 0.91
N GLY A 604 -0.41 -20.44 1.92
CA GLY A 604 -1.35 -21.47 2.38
C GLY A 604 -0.91 -22.31 3.56
#